data_AF-A0A412ELY0-F1
#
_entry.id   AF-A0A412ELY0-F1
#
_cell.length_a   1.000
_cell.length_b   1.000
_cell.length_c   1.000
_cell.angle_alpha   90.00
_cell.angle_beta   90.00
_cell.angle_gamma   90.00
#
_symmetry.space_group_name_H-M   'P 1'
#
loop_
_entity.id
_entity.type
_entity.pdbx_description
1 polymer ?
#
loop_
_entity_poly.entity_id
_entity_poly.type
_entity_poly.pdbx_seq_one_letter_code
_entity_poly.pdbx_strand_id
1 'polypeptide(L)'
;MATFELDAQELDELQQKMEEYGEGAARQINDVLHGEGAKEINDQIMRILPASGRHWKGKKAPASTAQPFTQEDGMLSVTIKTVSAYNYLYFPDDGSNTKKHAGNQQFMASGAESASDRIMELCIGHLTEEF
;
A
#
# COMPACT_ATOMS: atom_id res chain seq x y z
N MET A 1 -5.97 3.13 -6.85
CA MET A 1 -6.19 2.41 -5.56
C MET A 1 -5.38 1.14 -5.69
N ALA A 2 -4.59 0.81 -4.68
CA ALA A 2 -3.88 -0.46 -4.65
C ALA A 2 -4.35 -1.26 -3.45
N THR A 3 -4.70 -2.52 -3.71
CA THR A 3 -5.05 -3.51 -2.71
C THR A 3 -3.94 -4.54 -2.74
N PHE A 4 -3.30 -4.74 -1.60
CA PHE A 4 -2.39 -5.85 -1.41
C PHE A 4 -3.20 -7.00 -0.79
N GLU A 5 -3.19 -8.14 -1.46
CA GLU A 5 -3.77 -9.41 -1.03
C GLU A 5 -2.68 -10.47 -1.21
N LEU A 6 -2.53 -11.35 -0.23
CA LEU A 6 -1.60 -12.49 -0.29
C LEU A 6 -2.03 -13.44 -1.42
N ASP A 7 -1.08 -13.87 -2.28
CA ASP A 7 -1.33 -14.86 -3.34
C ASP A 7 -1.68 -16.24 -2.74
N ALA A 8 -2.44 -17.08 -3.44
CA ALA A 8 -2.92 -18.37 -2.96
C ALA A 8 -1.81 -19.31 -2.47
N GLN A 9 -0.61 -19.28 -3.06
CA GLN A 9 0.52 -20.07 -2.57
C GLN A 9 1.14 -19.48 -1.29
N GLU A 10 1.23 -18.16 -1.20
CA GLU A 10 1.66 -17.46 0.02
C GLU A 10 0.62 -17.61 1.14
N LEU A 11 -0.66 -17.70 0.76
CA LEU A 11 -1.79 -17.95 1.63
C LEU A 11 -1.71 -19.36 2.24
N ASP A 12 -1.33 -20.39 1.48
CA ASP A 12 -1.18 -21.76 2.00
C ASP A 12 -0.03 -21.83 3.04
N GLU A 13 1.10 -21.20 2.76
CA GLU A 13 2.24 -21.14 3.70
C GLU A 13 1.91 -20.32 4.95
N LEU A 14 1.19 -19.21 4.77
CA LEU A 14 0.70 -18.38 5.86
C LEU A 14 -0.39 -19.10 6.66
N GLN A 15 -1.30 -19.82 6.01
CA GLN A 15 -2.39 -20.56 6.63
C GLN A 15 -1.86 -21.75 7.42
N GLN A 16 -0.86 -22.47 6.91
CA GLN A 16 -0.20 -23.56 7.63
C GLN A 16 0.54 -23.03 8.87
N LYS A 17 1.16 -21.86 8.78
CA LYS A 17 1.74 -21.16 9.94
C LYS A 17 0.66 -20.64 10.89
N MET A 18 -0.43 -20.06 10.40
CA MET A 18 -1.53 -19.57 11.24
C MET A 18 -2.25 -20.70 11.99
N GLU A 19 -2.38 -21.88 11.38
CA GLU A 19 -2.86 -23.11 12.03
C GLU A 19 -1.89 -23.60 13.11
N GLU A 20 -0.57 -23.42 12.93
CA GLU A 20 0.46 -23.67 13.96
C GLU A 20 0.44 -22.63 15.10
N TYR A 21 0.13 -21.37 14.82
CA TYR A 21 0.29 -20.23 15.75
C TYR A 21 -1.00 -19.80 16.49
N GLY A 22 -2.18 -20.29 16.08
CA GLY A 22 -3.45 -20.06 16.78
C GLY A 22 -4.03 -18.63 16.66
N GLU A 23 -5.06 -18.32 17.47
CA GLU A 23 -5.87 -17.08 17.43
C GLU A 23 -5.06 -15.77 17.54
N GLY A 24 -3.81 -15.84 18.01
CA GLY A 24 -2.89 -14.69 18.15
C GLY A 24 -2.19 -14.26 16.85
N ALA A 25 -1.92 -15.18 15.93
CA ALA A 25 -1.17 -14.88 14.71
C ALA A 25 -1.91 -13.93 13.77
N ALA A 26 -3.22 -14.13 13.60
CA ALA A 26 -4.05 -13.24 12.79
C ALA A 26 -4.03 -11.81 13.32
N ARG A 27 -4.01 -11.64 14.65
CA ARG A 27 -3.94 -10.32 15.28
C ARG A 27 -2.58 -9.67 15.03
N GLN A 28 -1.49 -10.40 15.20
CA GLN A 28 -0.15 -9.86 14.93
C GLN A 28 0.03 -9.46 13.47
N ILE A 29 -0.43 -10.30 12.54
CA ILE A 29 -0.38 -9.98 11.10
C ILE A 29 -1.19 -8.71 10.81
N ASN A 30 -2.39 -8.57 11.40
CA ASN A 30 -3.18 -7.35 11.27
C ASN A 30 -2.44 -6.13 11.84
N ASP A 31 -1.86 -6.24 13.04
CA ASP A 31 -1.11 -5.15 13.68
C ASP A 31 0.09 -4.72 12.80
N VAL A 32 0.79 -5.66 12.18
CA VAL A 32 1.86 -5.39 11.22
C VAL A 32 1.32 -4.71 9.96
N LEU A 33 0.29 -5.25 9.34
CA LEU A 33 -0.29 -4.70 8.10
C LEU A 33 -0.83 -3.28 8.29
N HIS A 34 -1.55 -3.05 9.40
CA HIS A 34 -2.18 -1.75 9.69
C HIS A 34 -1.16 -0.72 10.22
N GLY A 35 0.00 -1.18 10.70
CA GLY A 35 1.10 -0.33 11.16
C GLY A 35 2.22 -0.22 10.14
N GLU A 36 3.24 -1.07 10.31
CA GLU A 36 4.48 -1.01 9.54
C GLU A 36 4.26 -1.28 8.04
N GLY A 37 3.36 -2.21 7.70
CA GLY A 37 3.06 -2.55 6.32
C GLY A 37 2.39 -1.41 5.55
N ALA A 38 1.39 -0.77 6.14
CA ALA A 38 0.74 0.41 5.56
C ALA A 38 1.76 1.54 5.29
N LYS A 39 2.70 1.74 6.22
CA LYS A 39 3.78 2.71 6.08
C LYS A 39 4.72 2.33 4.95
N GLU A 40 5.15 1.07 4.86
CA GLU A 40 6.04 0.61 3.80
C GLU A 40 5.40 0.77 2.41
N ILE A 41 4.12 0.40 2.25
CA ILE A 41 3.39 0.62 0.98
C ILE A 41 3.39 2.11 0.63
N ASN A 42 3.09 2.98 1.59
CA ASN A 42 3.07 4.42 1.39
C ASN A 42 4.44 4.95 0.95
N ASP A 43 5.50 4.55 1.63
CA ASP A 43 6.88 4.96 1.32
C ASP A 43 7.30 4.51 -0.09
N GLN A 44 6.95 3.28 -0.49
CA GLN A 44 7.24 2.78 -1.84
C GLN A 44 6.43 3.51 -2.92
N ILE A 45 5.14 3.76 -2.70
CA ILE A 45 4.32 4.57 -3.61
C ILE A 45 4.91 5.99 -3.75
N MET A 46 5.29 6.62 -2.63
CA MET A 46 5.85 7.96 -2.62
C MET A 46 7.17 8.08 -3.40
N ARG A 47 8.01 7.03 -3.42
CA ARG A 47 9.27 7.00 -4.17
C ARG A 47 9.09 7.11 -5.68
N ILE A 48 8.02 6.49 -6.21
CA ILE A 48 7.73 6.45 -7.65
C ILE A 48 6.61 7.40 -8.07
N LEU A 49 6.09 8.19 -7.13
CA LEU A 49 5.00 9.13 -7.37
C LEU A 49 5.42 10.22 -8.38
N PRO A 50 4.66 10.44 -9.47
CA PRO A 50 4.96 11.51 -10.42
C PRO A 50 4.79 12.90 -9.78
N ALA A 51 5.83 13.73 -9.90
CA ALA A 51 5.81 15.10 -9.41
C ALA A 51 4.95 16.00 -10.32
N SER A 52 4.07 16.81 -9.72
CA SER A 52 3.26 17.78 -10.47
C SER A 52 3.95 19.13 -10.60
N GLY A 53 4.41 19.48 -11.81
CA GLY A 53 4.96 20.81 -12.14
C GLY A 53 3.93 21.93 -12.32
N ARG A 54 2.67 21.74 -11.90
CA ARG A 54 1.61 22.74 -12.09
C ARG A 54 1.68 23.83 -11.02
N HIS A 55 1.53 25.10 -11.39
CA HIS A 55 1.53 26.24 -10.45
C HIS A 55 0.31 27.13 -10.70
N TRP A 56 -0.50 27.39 -9.67
CA TRP A 56 -1.56 28.41 -9.69
C TRP A 56 -1.87 28.90 -8.27
N LYS A 57 -2.49 30.09 -8.16
CA LYS A 57 -2.81 30.72 -6.88
C LYS A 57 -3.84 29.88 -6.10
N GLY A 58 -3.54 29.54 -4.85
CA GLY A 58 -4.41 28.74 -3.98
C GLY A 58 -4.27 27.22 -4.16
N LYS A 59 -3.29 26.75 -4.94
CA LYS A 59 -3.00 25.33 -5.07
C LYS A 59 -2.51 24.75 -3.74
N LYS A 60 -3.00 23.55 -3.37
CA LYS A 60 -2.47 22.75 -2.26
C LYS A 60 -1.02 22.31 -2.52
N ALA A 61 -0.34 21.88 -1.46
CA ALA A 61 0.99 21.29 -1.57
C ALA A 61 1.02 20.16 -2.61
N PRO A 62 2.12 19.99 -3.36
CA PRO A 62 2.32 18.84 -4.23
C PRO A 62 2.17 17.52 -3.46
N ALA A 63 1.61 16.49 -4.10
CA ALA A 63 1.43 15.17 -3.49
C ALA A 63 2.76 14.59 -2.99
N SER A 64 3.84 14.79 -3.75
CA SER A 64 5.21 14.34 -3.42
C SER A 64 5.81 14.96 -2.15
N THR A 65 5.22 16.02 -1.60
CA THR A 65 5.68 16.70 -0.39
C THR A 65 4.59 16.80 0.67
N ALA A 66 3.47 16.11 0.48
CA ALA A 66 2.34 16.12 1.40
C ALA A 66 2.10 14.71 1.95
N GLN A 67 0.98 14.52 2.66
CA GLN A 67 0.43 13.20 2.95
C GLN A 67 -0.75 12.94 2.00
N PRO A 68 -0.51 12.41 0.78
CA PRO A 68 -1.56 12.29 -0.22
C PRO A 68 -2.44 11.05 -0.05
N PHE A 69 -2.04 10.15 0.84
CA PHE A 69 -2.69 8.86 1.04
C PHE A 69 -3.31 8.72 2.42
N THR A 70 -4.31 7.86 2.49
CA THR A 70 -4.95 7.32 3.70
C THR A 70 -5.01 5.81 3.55
N GLN A 71 -5.16 5.10 4.66
CA GLN A 71 -5.38 3.66 4.66
C GLN A 71 -6.80 3.31 5.09
N GLU A 72 -7.25 2.13 4.68
CA GLU A 72 -8.39 1.41 5.23
C GLU A 72 -7.95 0.00 5.63
N ASP A 73 -8.24 -0.35 6.87
CA ASP A 73 -7.82 -1.60 7.49
C ASP A 73 -8.88 -2.68 7.27
N GLY A 74 -8.44 -3.86 6.86
CA GLY A 74 -9.27 -5.05 6.71
C GLY A 74 -8.66 -6.25 7.43
N MET A 75 -9.41 -7.34 7.53
CA MET A 75 -8.85 -8.60 8.02
C MET A 75 -7.79 -9.09 7.03
N LEU A 76 -6.56 -9.28 7.52
CA LEU A 76 -5.37 -9.69 6.76
C LEU A 76 -5.13 -8.83 5.51
N SER A 77 -5.53 -7.56 5.56
CA SER A 77 -5.42 -6.66 4.42
C SER A 77 -5.31 -5.21 4.87
N VAL A 78 -4.65 -4.41 4.05
CA VAL A 78 -4.65 -2.95 4.16
C VAL A 78 -4.77 -2.35 2.76
N THR A 79 -5.64 -1.35 2.62
CA THR A 79 -5.86 -0.67 1.34
C THR A 79 -5.37 0.77 1.41
N ILE A 80 -4.44 1.16 0.54
CA ILE A 80 -3.97 2.54 0.43
C ILE A 80 -4.77 3.30 -0.64
N LYS A 81 -5.38 4.41 -0.23
CA LYS A 81 -6.24 5.27 -1.06
C LYS A 81 -5.76 6.70 -1.03
N THR A 82 -6.06 7.47 -2.07
CA THR A 82 -5.79 8.90 -2.08
C THR A 82 -6.81 9.65 -1.23
N VAL A 83 -6.38 10.66 -0.48
CA VAL A 83 -7.34 11.59 0.13
C VAL A 83 -7.96 12.48 -0.94
N SER A 84 -9.16 13.02 -0.68
CA SER A 84 -9.97 13.73 -1.68
C SER A 84 -9.23 14.85 -2.43
N ALA A 85 -8.28 15.51 -1.77
CA ALA A 85 -7.44 16.56 -2.38
C ALA A 85 -6.52 16.06 -3.50
N TYR A 86 -6.20 14.76 -3.51
CA TYR A 86 -5.27 14.11 -4.42
C TYR A 86 -5.91 13.01 -5.28
N ASN A 87 -7.24 12.92 -5.33
CA ASN A 87 -7.94 11.98 -6.23
C ASN A 87 -7.58 12.16 -7.71
N TYR A 88 -7.03 13.32 -8.09
CA TYR A 88 -6.48 13.53 -9.43
C TYR A 88 -5.31 12.59 -9.77
N LEU A 89 -4.69 11.95 -8.78
CA LEU A 89 -3.64 10.95 -8.98
C LEU A 89 -4.13 9.70 -9.72
N TYR A 90 -5.45 9.46 -9.78
CA TYR A 90 -6.05 8.47 -10.69
C TYR A 90 -5.64 8.69 -12.16
N PHE A 91 -5.48 9.94 -12.59
CA PHE A 91 -5.14 10.25 -13.98
C PHE A 91 -3.75 9.77 -14.41
N PRO A 92 -2.67 10.01 -13.65
CA PRO A 92 -1.37 9.41 -13.96
C PRO A 92 -1.29 7.92 -13.59
N ASP A 93 -2.00 7.45 -12.58
CA ASP A 93 -1.93 6.05 -12.09
C ASP A 93 -2.53 5.06 -13.11
N ASP A 94 -3.85 5.02 -13.23
CA ASP A 94 -4.57 4.22 -14.22
C ASP A 94 -4.72 5.04 -15.50
N GLY A 95 -5.47 6.13 -15.46
CA GLY A 95 -5.62 7.05 -16.59
C GLY A 95 -5.99 6.42 -17.93
N SER A 96 -6.47 5.18 -17.97
CA SER A 96 -6.74 4.41 -19.20
C SER A 96 -7.79 5.08 -20.10
N ASN A 97 -8.61 5.96 -19.52
CA ASN A 97 -9.59 6.77 -20.22
C ASN A 97 -9.08 8.16 -20.64
N THR A 98 -7.81 8.50 -20.39
CA THR A 98 -7.26 9.84 -20.68
C THR A 98 -6.56 9.88 -22.05
N LYS A 99 -6.87 10.92 -22.85
CA LYS A 99 -6.28 11.10 -24.20
C LYS A 99 -5.07 12.05 -24.24
N LYS A 100 -4.93 12.93 -23.24
CA LYS A 100 -3.98 14.06 -23.25
C LYS A 100 -2.94 14.00 -22.13
N HIS A 101 -2.90 12.90 -21.39
CA HIS A 101 -2.02 12.72 -20.24
C HIS A 101 -1.30 11.38 -20.35
N ALA A 102 -0.09 11.31 -19.82
CA ALA A 102 0.60 10.05 -19.60
C ALA A 102 -0.05 9.35 -18.40
N GLY A 103 -1.11 8.60 -18.67
CA GLY A 103 -1.70 7.66 -17.72
C GLY A 103 -0.94 6.33 -17.67
N ASN A 104 -1.53 5.35 -17.02
CA ASN A 104 -1.05 3.97 -16.91
C ASN A 104 0.37 3.86 -16.35
N GLN A 105 0.71 4.73 -15.40
CA GLN A 105 1.99 4.65 -14.69
C GLN A 105 1.94 3.60 -13.56
N GLN A 106 0.75 3.19 -13.13
CA GLN A 106 0.51 2.10 -12.17
C GLN A 106 1.32 2.23 -10.86
N PHE A 107 1.68 3.46 -10.47
CA PHE A 107 2.57 3.68 -9.32
C PHE A 107 1.94 3.25 -7.99
N MET A 108 0.60 3.23 -7.88
CA MET A 108 -0.05 2.72 -6.68
C MET A 108 0.18 1.20 -6.58
N ALA A 109 -0.09 0.46 -7.65
CA ALA A 109 0.04 -0.99 -7.69
C ALA A 109 1.52 -1.41 -7.56
N SER A 110 2.41 -0.81 -8.36
CA SER A 110 3.84 -1.11 -8.32
C SER A 110 4.49 -0.77 -6.98
N GLY A 111 4.03 0.30 -6.30
CA GLY A 111 4.51 0.64 -4.97
C GLY A 111 4.09 -0.39 -3.91
N ALA A 112 2.85 -0.88 -3.97
CA ALA A 112 2.37 -1.94 -3.10
C ALA A 112 3.09 -3.27 -3.36
N GLU A 113 3.28 -3.65 -4.63
CA GLU A 113 4.04 -4.84 -5.02
C GLU A 113 5.48 -4.77 -4.52
N SER A 114 6.14 -3.61 -4.65
CA SER A 114 7.51 -3.40 -4.16
C SER A 114 7.64 -3.47 -2.63
N ALA A 115 6.54 -3.35 -1.89
CA ALA A 115 6.51 -3.47 -0.43
C ALA A 115 6.31 -4.92 0.03
N SER A 116 5.88 -5.84 -0.84
CA SER A 116 5.43 -7.19 -0.48
C SER A 116 6.47 -7.97 0.33
N ASP A 117 7.68 -8.13 -0.22
CA ASP A 117 8.76 -8.90 0.43
C ASP A 117 9.05 -8.38 1.84
N ARG A 118 9.09 -7.04 2.00
CA ARG A 118 9.38 -6.41 3.29
C ARG A 118 8.25 -6.62 4.29
N ILE A 119 7.00 -6.57 3.85
CA ILE A 119 5.83 -6.82 4.70
C ILE A 119 5.83 -8.28 5.15
N MET A 120 6.15 -9.22 4.26
CA MET A 120 6.27 -10.63 4.60
C MET A 120 7.38 -10.88 5.63
N GLU A 121 8.55 -10.26 5.46
CA GLU A 121 9.62 -10.29 6.47
C GLU A 121 9.16 -9.78 7.83
N LEU A 122 8.42 -8.66 7.86
CA LEU A 122 7.89 -8.09 9.11
C LEU A 122 6.88 -9.03 9.77
N CYS A 123 5.93 -9.58 9.02
CA CYS A 123 4.95 -10.53 9.53
C CYS A 123 5.65 -11.75 10.13
N ILE A 124 6.61 -12.34 9.42
CA ILE A 124 7.36 -13.51 9.92
C ILE A 124 8.17 -13.14 11.17
N GLY A 125 8.86 -12.00 11.16
CA GLY A 125 9.65 -11.53 12.30
C GLY A 125 8.81 -11.42 13.58
N HIS A 126 7.68 -10.70 13.50
CA HIS A 126 6.75 -10.54 14.62
C HIS A 126 6.14 -11.86 15.11
N LEU A 127 5.85 -12.80 14.19
CA LEU A 127 5.37 -14.14 14.56
C LEU A 127 6.44 -14.96 15.30
N THR A 128 7.71 -14.81 14.95
CA THR A 128 8.81 -15.61 15.53
C THR A 128 9.42 -15.04 16.82
N GLU A 129 9.30 -13.74 17.07
CA GLU A 129 9.84 -13.11 18.30
C GLU A 129 9.00 -13.38 19.56
N GLU A 130 7.76 -13.87 19.42
CA GLU A 130 6.89 -14.25 20.56
C GLU A 130 7.01 -15.74 20.98
N PHE A 131 7.97 -16.50 20.43
CA PHE A 131 8.33 -17.87 20.83
C PHE A 131 9.67 -17.95 21.57
#